data_AF-A0A9D8FG38-F1
#
_entry.id   AF-A0A9D8FG38-F1
#
_cell.length_a   1.000
_cell.length_b   1.000
_cell.length_c   1.000
_cell.angle_alpha   90.00
_cell.angle_beta   90.00
_cell.angle_gamma   90.00
#
_symmetry.space_group_name_H-M   'P 1'
#
loop_
_entity.id
_entity.type
_entity.pdbx_description
1 polymer ?
#
loop_
_entity_poly.entity_id
_entity_poly.type
_entity_poly.pdbx_seq_one_letter_code
_entity_poly.pdbx_strand_id
1 'polypeptide(L)'
;MLFSAINLQDMEDVVNEWIVKNELDGNEDRWEDEEWGFFDELSLKDLDEDIFEDVEETGIETIIHSSDNNFDNFFNYASKKTDVYLNKEGKEIAMEEWIEQVKSADNFTISLCECSANY
;
A
#
# COMPACT_ATOMS: atom_id res chain seq x y z
N MET A 1 -1.29 -8.61 -4.35
CA MET A 1 -0.03 -7.87 -4.20
C MET A 1 -0.24 -6.80 -3.16
N LEU A 2 0.67 -6.68 -2.20
CA LEU A 2 0.64 -5.63 -1.19
C LEU A 2 1.56 -4.49 -1.62
N PHE A 3 1.02 -3.28 -1.64
CA PHE A 3 1.76 -2.05 -1.90
C PHE A 3 1.91 -1.27 -0.59
N SER A 4 3.05 -0.61 -0.43
CA SER A 4 3.26 0.32 0.69
C SER A 4 3.90 1.60 0.22
N ALA A 5 3.28 2.73 0.56
CA ALA A 5 3.78 4.04 0.22
C ALA A 5 4.07 4.85 1.49
N ILE A 6 5.05 5.76 1.42
CA ILE A 6 5.30 6.75 2.46
C ILE A 6 4.95 8.15 1.95
N ASN A 7 4.13 8.89 2.71
CA ASN A 7 3.70 10.25 2.41
C ASN A 7 3.12 10.43 0.99
N LEU A 8 2.50 9.38 0.46
CA LEU A 8 1.78 9.43 -0.81
C LEU A 8 0.31 9.71 -0.51
N GLN A 9 -0.29 10.60 -1.30
CA GLN A 9 -1.72 10.81 -1.28
C GLN A 9 -2.28 10.15 -2.53
N ASP A 10 -3.28 9.29 -2.34
CA ASP A 10 -3.95 8.54 -3.39
C ASP A 10 -3.09 7.40 -3.98
N MET A 11 -3.35 6.19 -3.49
CA MET A 11 -2.73 4.97 -4.04
C MET A 11 -3.44 4.42 -5.27
N GLU A 12 -4.67 4.83 -5.58
CA GLU A 12 -5.48 4.21 -6.63
C GLU A 12 -4.81 4.36 -8.00
N ASP A 13 -4.61 5.61 -8.43
CA ASP A 13 -4.01 5.93 -9.73
C ASP A 13 -2.57 5.38 -9.82
N VAL A 14 -1.79 5.55 -8.76
CA VAL A 14 -0.37 5.16 -8.74
C VAL A 14 -0.20 3.64 -8.87
N VAL A 15 -1.02 2.87 -8.15
CA VAL A 15 -0.95 1.40 -8.20
C VAL A 15 -1.52 0.89 -9.51
N ASN A 16 -2.61 1.46 -10.01
CA ASN A 16 -3.16 1.10 -11.33
C ASN A 16 -2.11 1.30 -12.43
N GLU A 17 -1.50 2.49 -12.51
CA GLU A 17 -0.43 2.78 -13.46
C GLU A 17 0.76 1.81 -13.30
N TRP A 18 1.14 1.48 -12.07
CA TRP A 18 2.22 0.54 -11.81
C TRP A 18 1.88 -0.86 -12.34
N ILE A 19 0.67 -1.36 -12.08
CA ILE A 19 0.24 -2.69 -12.52
C ILE A 19 0.11 -2.75 -14.04
N VAL A 20 -0.53 -1.75 -14.67
CA VAL A 20 -0.64 -1.67 -16.13
C VAL A 20 0.73 -1.75 -16.77
N LYS A 21 1.70 -1.00 -16.24
CA LYS A 21 3.05 -0.95 -16.76
C LYS A 21 3.83 -2.25 -16.56
N ASN A 22 3.75 -2.86 -15.37
CA ASN A 22 4.65 -3.95 -14.97
C ASN A 22 4.05 -5.35 -15.14
N GLU A 23 2.74 -5.51 -14.95
CA GLU A 23 2.04 -6.80 -15.01
C GLU A 23 1.24 -6.98 -16.31
N LEU A 24 0.80 -5.86 -16.92
CA LEU A 24 -0.10 -5.88 -18.09
C LEU A 24 0.56 -5.45 -19.41
N ASP A 25 1.90 -5.36 -19.45
CA ASP A 25 2.68 -4.97 -20.62
C ASP A 25 2.30 -3.60 -21.21
N GLY A 26 1.78 -2.69 -20.37
CA GLY A 26 1.28 -1.38 -20.76
C GLY A 26 -0.11 -1.40 -21.42
N ASN A 27 -0.85 -2.51 -21.33
CA ASN A 27 -2.19 -2.62 -21.90
C ASN A 27 -3.27 -2.42 -20.82
N GLU A 28 -3.87 -1.23 -20.80
CA GLU A 28 -4.95 -0.88 -19.87
C GLU A 28 -6.21 -1.74 -20.03
N ASP A 29 -6.53 -2.22 -21.24
CA ASP A 29 -7.71 -3.07 -21.47
C ASP A 29 -7.64 -4.37 -20.64
N ARG A 30 -6.42 -4.85 -20.35
CA ARG A 30 -6.20 -6.05 -19.53
C ARG A 30 -6.56 -5.87 -18.06
N TRP A 31 -6.64 -4.63 -17.56
CA TRP A 31 -7.10 -4.38 -16.20
C TRP A 31 -8.50 -4.94 -16.02
N GLU A 32 -9.40 -4.61 -16.93
CA GLU A 32 -10.78 -5.09 -16.94
C GLU A 32 -10.87 -6.55 -17.39
N ASP A 33 -10.14 -6.94 -18.46
CA ASP A 33 -10.23 -8.32 -18.99
C ASP A 33 -9.73 -9.39 -17.99
N GLU A 34 -8.79 -9.02 -17.12
CA GLU A 34 -8.25 -9.90 -16.07
C GLU A 34 -8.85 -9.62 -14.69
N GLU A 35 -9.89 -8.79 -14.62
CA GLU A 35 -10.63 -8.46 -13.40
C GLU A 35 -9.68 -8.00 -12.27
N TRP A 36 -8.75 -7.09 -12.57
CA TRP A 36 -7.92 -6.47 -11.55
C TRP A 36 -8.74 -5.54 -10.67
N GLY A 37 -8.49 -5.62 -9.36
CA GLY A 37 -9.21 -4.82 -8.38
C GLY A 37 -8.43 -4.60 -7.10
N PHE A 38 -8.82 -3.55 -6.37
CA PHE A 38 -8.36 -3.30 -5.02
C PHE A 38 -9.23 -4.06 -4.02
N PHE A 39 -8.62 -4.52 -2.95
CA PHE A 39 -9.36 -5.04 -1.81
C PHE A 39 -9.90 -3.86 -0.99
N ASP A 40 -11.16 -3.96 -0.56
CA ASP A 40 -11.80 -2.93 0.27
C ASP A 40 -11.04 -2.70 1.59
N GLU A 41 -10.43 -3.77 2.12
CA GLU A 41 -9.66 -3.80 3.36
C GLU A 41 -8.42 -4.70 3.21
N LEU A 42 -7.37 -4.45 3.98
CA LEU A 42 -6.19 -5.33 4.00
C LEU A 42 -6.54 -6.71 4.55
N SER A 43 -6.04 -7.77 3.92
CA SER A 43 -6.14 -9.14 4.44
C SER A 43 -5.54 -9.33 5.85
N LEU A 44 -4.69 -8.41 6.30
CA LEU A 44 -4.19 -8.36 7.68
C LEU A 44 -5.33 -8.20 8.71
N LYS A 45 -6.41 -7.49 8.35
CA LYS A 45 -7.53 -7.19 9.25
C LYS A 45 -8.27 -8.46 9.68
N ASP A 46 -8.34 -9.47 8.81
CA ASP A 46 -8.90 -10.79 9.15
C ASP A 46 -8.12 -11.51 10.27
N LEU A 47 -6.85 -11.15 10.48
CA LEU A 47 -5.97 -11.76 11.47
C LEU A 47 -5.85 -10.93 12.76
N ASP A 48 -5.96 -9.62 12.64
CA ASP A 48 -5.71 -8.66 13.72
C ASP A 48 -6.59 -7.41 13.53
N GLU A 49 -7.89 -7.54 13.75
CA GLU A 49 -8.86 -6.45 13.58
C GLU A 49 -8.59 -5.30 14.58
N ASP A 50 -8.12 -5.63 15.78
CA ASP A 50 -7.93 -4.67 16.88
C ASP A 50 -6.91 -3.57 16.53
N ILE A 51 -5.93 -3.84 15.67
CA ILE A 51 -4.94 -2.82 15.29
C ILE A 51 -5.52 -1.76 14.32
N PHE A 52 -6.71 -1.98 13.75
CA PHE A 52 -7.37 -1.09 12.79
C PHE A 52 -8.37 -0.12 13.45
N GLU A 53 -8.53 -0.10 14.77
CA GLU A 53 -9.56 0.72 15.45
C GLU A 53 -9.43 2.23 15.17
N ASP A 54 -8.20 2.73 15.01
CA ASP A 54 -7.88 4.16 14.90
C ASP A 54 -7.29 4.57 13.53
N VAL A 55 -7.28 3.68 12.53
CA VAL A 55 -6.71 3.96 11.20
C VAL A 55 -7.77 4.46 10.21
N GLU A 56 -7.35 5.23 9.21
CA GLU A 56 -8.23 5.73 8.16
C GLU A 56 -8.29 4.72 6.99
N GLU A 57 -9.49 4.32 6.58
CA GLU A 57 -9.72 3.40 5.47
C GLU A 57 -10.58 4.08 4.39
N THR A 58 -10.10 4.06 3.15
CA THR A 58 -10.77 4.71 2.00
C THR A 58 -11.55 3.74 1.11
N GLY A 59 -11.54 2.45 1.43
CA GLY A 59 -12.01 1.37 0.55
C GLY A 59 -11.01 0.96 -0.54
N ILE A 60 -9.82 1.58 -0.54
CA ILE A 60 -8.71 1.27 -1.44
C ILE A 60 -7.43 1.10 -0.63
N GLU A 61 -7.20 2.03 0.29
CA GLU A 61 -6.01 2.05 1.13
C GLU A 61 -6.37 2.18 2.61
N THR A 62 -5.49 1.62 3.44
CA THR A 62 -5.41 1.91 4.87
C THR A 62 -4.28 2.91 5.09
N ILE A 63 -4.59 4.06 5.68
CA ILE A 63 -3.66 5.16 5.95
C ILE A 63 -3.32 5.16 7.44
N ILE A 64 -2.03 5.02 7.74
CA ILE A 64 -1.50 4.91 9.10
C ILE A 64 -0.60 6.11 9.39
N HIS A 65 -1.01 6.95 10.34
CA HIS A 65 -0.20 8.06 10.84
C HIS A 65 0.95 7.57 11.72
N SER A 66 2.09 8.25 11.67
CA SER A 66 3.24 7.94 12.53
C SER A 66 2.97 8.11 14.04
N SER A 67 1.85 8.76 14.40
CA SER A 67 1.36 8.89 15.78
C SER A 67 0.40 7.79 16.21
N ASP A 68 0.05 6.85 15.33
CA ASP A 68 -0.85 5.74 15.62
C ASP A 68 -0.24 4.79 16.68
N ASN A 69 -1.04 4.33 17.64
CA ASN A 69 -0.57 3.47 18.74
C ASN A 69 -0.10 2.09 18.24
N ASN A 70 -0.64 1.64 17.12
CA ASN A 70 -0.33 0.37 16.45
C ASN A 70 0.59 0.56 15.25
N PHE A 71 1.18 1.76 15.04
CA PHE A 71 2.06 2.05 13.91
C PHE A 71 3.15 0.97 13.73
N ASP A 72 3.79 0.55 14.82
CA ASP A 72 4.85 -0.47 14.77
C ASP A 72 4.34 -1.83 14.24
N ASN A 73 3.08 -2.19 14.46
CA ASN A 73 2.49 -3.42 13.93
C ASN A 73 2.35 -3.34 12.41
N PHE A 74 1.80 -2.23 11.90
CA PHE A 74 1.68 -1.98 10.46
C PHE A 74 3.04 -1.87 9.78
N PHE A 75 3.98 -1.14 10.37
CA PHE A 75 5.34 -1.01 9.85
C PHE A 75 6.05 -2.37 9.78
N ASN A 76 5.93 -3.20 10.82
CA ASN A 76 6.50 -4.55 10.83
C ASN A 76 5.83 -5.49 9.82
N TYR A 77 4.54 -5.32 9.55
CA TYR A 77 3.83 -6.04 8.50
C TYR A 77 4.33 -5.60 7.11
N ALA A 78 4.25 -4.31 6.80
CA ALA A 78 4.62 -3.74 5.51
C ALA A 78 6.10 -4.01 5.15
N SER A 79 7.02 -3.82 6.10
CA SER A 79 8.45 -4.09 5.88
C SER A 79 8.79 -5.56 5.58
N LYS A 80 7.87 -6.50 5.82
CA LYS A 80 8.08 -7.95 5.59
C LYS A 80 7.23 -8.53 4.48
N LYS A 81 6.09 -7.91 4.19
CA LYS A 81 5.04 -8.48 3.34
C LYS A 81 4.79 -7.70 2.06
N THR A 82 5.21 -6.43 2.00
CA THR A 82 4.98 -5.59 0.83
C THR A 82 5.77 -6.12 -0.36
N ASP A 83 5.08 -6.25 -1.49
CA ASP A 83 5.65 -6.65 -2.77
C ASP A 83 6.29 -5.43 -3.46
N VAL A 84 5.66 -4.25 -3.36
CA VAL A 84 6.09 -3.01 -4.03
C VAL A 84 6.10 -1.83 -3.06
N TYR A 85 7.26 -1.20 -2.91
CA TYR A 85 7.43 -0.01 -2.06
C TYR A 85 7.44 1.25 -2.91
N LEU A 86 6.67 2.26 -2.52
CA LEU A 86 6.51 3.52 -3.23
C LEU A 86 6.98 4.69 -2.35
N ASN A 87 7.67 5.64 -2.95
CA ASN A 87 7.96 6.91 -2.30
C ASN A 87 6.78 7.90 -2.43
N LYS A 88 6.91 9.07 -1.81
CA LYS A 88 5.91 10.15 -1.86
C LYS A 88 5.57 10.67 -3.27
N GLU A 89 6.38 10.38 -4.28
CA GLU A 89 6.15 10.75 -5.67
C GLU A 89 5.49 9.62 -6.47
N GLY A 90 5.08 8.53 -5.81
CA GLY A 90 4.51 7.34 -6.46
C GLY A 90 5.53 6.50 -7.22
N LYS A 91 6.84 6.71 -6.99
CA LYS A 91 7.88 5.92 -7.65
C LYS A 91 8.27 4.72 -6.81
N GLU A 92 8.43 3.59 -7.49
CA GLU A 92 8.98 2.38 -6.90
C GLU A 92 10.40 2.62 -6.38
N ILE A 93 10.63 2.19 -5.14
CA ILE A 93 11.91 2.26 -4.45
C ILE A 93 12.23 0.91 -3.80
N ALA A 94 13.48 0.71 -3.38
CA ALA A 94 13.86 -0.48 -2.65
C ALA A 94 13.27 -0.48 -1.23
N MET A 95 13.03 -1.68 -0.68
CA MET A 95 12.58 -1.87 0.71
C MET A 95 13.46 -1.12 1.72
N GLU A 96 14.78 -1.22 1.59
CA GLU A 96 15.73 -0.58 2.51
C GLU A 96 15.61 0.95 2.47
N GLU A 97 15.40 1.51 1.29
CA GLU A 97 15.18 2.95 1.11
C GLU A 97 13.85 3.38 1.74
N TRP A 98 12.78 2.61 1.55
CA TRP A 98 11.49 2.87 2.17
C TRP A 98 11.58 2.84 3.70
N ILE A 99 12.25 1.82 4.26
CA ILE A 99 12.51 1.70 5.70
C ILE A 99 13.32 2.90 6.22
N GLU A 100 14.34 3.35 5.48
CA GLU A 100 15.14 4.51 5.86
C GLU A 100 14.31 5.79 5.86
N GLN A 101 13.45 6.00 4.85
CA GLN A 101 12.55 7.16 4.80
C GLN A 101 11.55 7.17 5.96
N VAL A 102 10.95 6.02 6.29
CA VAL A 102 10.04 5.89 7.42
C VAL A 102 10.74 6.21 8.75
N LYS A 103 11.93 5.65 8.97
CA LYS A 103 12.67 5.82 10.24
C LYS A 103 13.31 7.20 10.41
N SER A 104 13.51 7.94 9.32
CA SER A 104 14.14 9.27 9.35
C SER A 104 13.15 10.43 9.41
N ALA A 105 11.85 10.16 9.24
CA ALA A 105 10.80 11.17 9.28
C ALA A 105 10.17 11.31 10.69
N ASP A 106 9.90 12.54 11.11
CA ASP A 106 9.30 12.83 12.42
C ASP A 106 7.75 12.80 12.39
N ASN A 107 7.16 13.17 11.26
CA ASN A 107 5.70 13.17 11.06
C ASN A 107 5.43 12.75 9.62
N PHE A 108 4.79 11.59 9.46
CA PHE A 108 4.53 11.00 8.16
C PHE A 108 3.31 10.08 8.22
N THR A 109 2.83 9.69 7.05
CA THR A 109 1.90 8.57 6.88
C THR A 109 2.56 7.46 6.10
N ILE A 110 2.17 6.23 6.40
CA ILE A 110 2.29 5.14 5.45
C ILE A 110 0.90 4.77 4.95
N SER A 111 0.78 4.49 3.67
CA SER A 111 -0.43 3.96 3.06
C SER A 111 -0.17 2.55 2.61
N LEU A 112 -1.16 1.67 2.82
CA LEU A 112 -1.10 0.26 2.44
C LEU A 112 -2.34 -0.08 1.62
N CYS A 113 -2.17 -0.81 0.52
CA CYS A 113 -3.30 -1.36 -0.23
C CYS A 113 -2.96 -2.74 -0.79
N GLU A 114 -3.98 -3.56 -0.99
CA GLU A 114 -3.87 -4.86 -1.66
C GLU A 114 -4.59 -4.79 -3.01
N CYS A 115 -3.96 -5.37 -4.04
CA CYS A 115 -4.51 -5.42 -5.38
C CYS A 115 -4.17 -6.75 -6.07
N SER A 116 -5.10 -7.34 -6.82
CA SER A 116 -4.88 -8.60 -7.55
C SER A 116 -5.75 -8.75 -8.79
N ALA A 117 -5.31 -9.58 -9.74
CA ALA A 117 -6.13 -10.11 -10.82
C ALA A 117 -7.18 -11.10 -10.32
N ASN A 118 -8.29 -11.23 -11.05
CA ASN A 118 -9.43 -12.11 -10.74
C ASN A 118 -10.05 -11.79 -9.36
N TYR A 119 -10.21 -10.50 -9.07
CA TYR A 119 -10.89 -10.00 -7.88
C TYR A 119 -12.40 -10.29 -7.92
#